data_AF-A0A4V6E1T1-F1
#
_entry.id   AF-A0A4V6E1T1-F1
#
_cell.length_a   1.000
_cell.length_b   1.000
_cell.length_c   1.000
_cell.angle_alpha   90.00
_cell.angle_beta   90.00
_cell.angle_gamma   90.00
#
_symmetry.space_group_name_H-M   'P 1'
#
loop_
_entity.id
_entity.type
_entity.pdbx_description
1 polymer ?
#
loop_
_entity_poly.entity_id
_entity_poly.type
_entity_poly.pdbx_seq_one_letter_code
_entity_poly.pdbx_strand_id
1 'polypeptide(L)' 'GELLKNAQDLLEQDIHPTAVIKGFNLASEYAREQVDEVATRVDPDDTETLRNVAETSMTGKGAELDKETLADLV' A
#
# COMPACT_ATOMS: atom_id res chain seq x y z
N GLY A 1 -7.23 11.30 9.05
CA GLY A 1 -6.71 10.00 8.61
C GLY A 1 -6.68 9.07 9.79
N GLU A 2 -6.96 7.79 9.59
CA GLU A 2 -7.15 6.82 10.70
C GLU A 2 -5.93 6.72 11.63
N LEU A 3 -4.71 6.79 11.12
CA LEU A 3 -3.49 6.78 11.95
C LEU A 3 -3.43 7.98 12.90
N LEU A 4 -3.83 9.17 12.45
CA LEU A 4 -3.85 10.37 13.29
C LEU A 4 -4.94 10.30 14.36
N LYS A 5 -6.09 9.68 14.05
CA LYS A 5 -7.16 9.45 15.02
C LYS A 5 -6.69 8.51 16.13
N ASN A 6 -6.08 7.38 15.78
CA ASN A 6 -5.51 6.45 16.75
C ASN A 6 -4.36 7.10 17.56
N ALA A 7 -3.53 7.94 16.92
CA ALA A 7 -2.49 8.68 17.64
C ALA A 7 -3.09 9.63 18.70
N GLN A 8 -4.19 10.31 18.38
CA GLN A 8 -4.90 11.16 19.33
C GLN A 8 -5.41 10.36 20.53
N ASP A 9 -6.05 9.21 20.31
CA ASP A 9 -6.56 8.35 21.38
C ASP A 9 -5.45 7.89 22.34
N LEU A 10 -4.22 7.69 21.85
CA LEU A 10 -3.05 7.33 22.67
C LEU A 10 -2.53 8.53 23.48
N LEU A 11 -2.57 9.74 22.92
CA LEU A 11 -2.19 10.97 23.65
C LEU A 11 -3.19 11.27 24.77
N GLU A 12 -4.49 11.02 24.55
CA GLU A 12 -5.53 11.14 25.58
C GLU A 12 -5.36 10.14 26.73
N GLN A 13 -4.57 9.07 26.51
CA GLN A 13 -4.16 8.09 27.53
C GLN A 13 -2.80 8.43 28.18
N ASP A 14 -2.34 9.68 28.07
CA ASP A 14 -1.06 10.16 28.60
C ASP A 14 0.19 9.45 28.06
N ILE A 15 0.09 8.79 26.88
CA ILE A 15 1.25 8.18 26.24
C ILE A 15 2.11 9.28 25.59
N HIS A 16 3.38 9.35 25.96
CA HIS A 16 4.28 10.39 25.47
C HIS A 16 4.41 10.35 23.93
N PRO A 17 4.37 11.50 23.22
CA PRO A 17 4.42 11.55 21.76
C PRO A 17 5.60 10.79 21.14
N THR A 18 6.78 10.85 21.76
CA THR A 18 7.97 10.09 21.31
C THR A 18 7.74 8.58 21.30
N ALA A 19 6.99 8.04 22.26
CA ALA A 19 6.66 6.62 22.31
C ALA A 19 5.67 6.25 21.20
N VAL A 20 4.68 7.12 20.93
CA VAL A 20 3.72 6.94 19.83
C VAL A 20 4.43 6.92 18.47
N ILE A 21 5.34 7.88 18.23
CA ILE A 21 6.14 7.95 16.99
C ILE A 21 6.99 6.69 16.83
N LYS A 22 7.69 6.27 17.89
CA LYS A 22 8.53 5.05 17.86
C LYS A 22 7.67 3.81 17.59
N GLY A 23 6.50 3.71 18.20
CA GLY A 23 5.56 2.61 18.01
C GLY A 23 5.06 2.51 16.57
N PHE A 24 4.64 3.63 15.97
CA PHE A 24 4.20 3.64 14.57
C PHE A 24 5.33 3.33 13.59
N ASN A 25 6.55 3.80 13.85
CA ASN A 25 7.71 3.43 13.02
C ASN A 25 7.96 1.92 13.06
N LEU A 26 7.99 1.32 14.26
CA LEU A 26 8.18 -0.13 14.41
C LEU A 26 7.04 -0.92 13.75
N ALA A 27 5.80 -0.48 13.93
CA ALA A 27 4.64 -1.10 13.29
C ALA A 27 4.70 -1.00 11.76
N SER A 28 5.19 0.12 11.22
CA SER A 28 5.37 0.31 9.78
C SER A 28 6.47 -0.59 9.21
N GLU A 29 7.56 -0.80 9.96
CA GLU A 29 8.62 -1.73 9.56
C GLU A 29 8.10 -3.15 9.51
N TYR A 30 7.46 -3.61 10.59
CA TYR A 30 6.85 -4.94 10.67
C TYR A 30 5.77 -5.14 9.58
N ALA A 31 4.92 -4.16 9.34
CA ALA A 31 3.90 -4.26 8.30
C ALA A 31 4.51 -4.46 6.91
N ARG A 32 5.65 -3.81 6.60
CA ARG A 32 6.37 -4.01 5.34
C ARG A 32 6.96 -5.42 5.24
N GLU A 33 7.56 -5.92 6.32
CA GLU A 33 8.08 -7.30 6.36
C GLU A 33 6.98 -8.32 6.08
N GLN A 34 5.81 -8.15 6.70
CA GLN A 34 4.66 -9.03 6.48
C GLN A 34 4.10 -8.93 5.06
N VAL A 35 4.12 -7.74 4.45
CA VAL A 35 3.75 -7.57 3.03
C VAL A 35 4.73 -8.33 2.13
N ASP A 36 6.03 -8.25 2.40
CA ASP A 36 7.06 -8.97 1.64
C ASP A 36 6.92 -10.50 1.78
N GLU A 37 6.50 -11.00 2.95
CA GLU A 37 6.26 -12.43 3.20
C GLU A 37 5.09 -13.00 2.40
N VAL A 38 4.01 -12.22 2.21
CA VAL A 38 2.83 -12.65 1.46
C VAL A 38 2.90 -12.29 -0.03
N ALA A 39 3.89 -11.49 -0.43
CA ALA A 39 4.06 -11.06 -1.81
C ALA A 39 4.45 -12.24 -2.71
N THR A 40 3.90 -12.26 -3.92
CA THR A 40 4.29 -13.21 -4.96
C THR A 40 5.28 -12.55 -5.90
N ARG A 41 6.44 -13.19 -6.11
CA ARG A 41 7.43 -12.72 -7.08
C ARG A 41 6.92 -12.95 -8.50
N VAL A 42 6.96 -11.91 -9.33
CA VAL A 42 6.56 -11.94 -10.74
C VAL A 42 7.81 -11.79 -11.61
N ASP A 43 7.85 -12.55 -12.71
CA ASP A 43 8.90 -12.41 -13.71
C ASP A 43 8.66 -11.13 -14.54
N PRO A 44 9.66 -10.28 -14.80
CA PRO A 44 9.51 -9.13 -15.69
C PRO A 44 9.00 -9.46 -17.10
N ASP A 45 9.19 -10.69 -17.57
CA ASP A 45 8.71 -11.16 -18.88
C ASP A 45 7.28 -11.74 -18.82
N ASP A 46 6.65 -11.83 -17.64
CA ASP A 46 5.24 -12.26 -17.47
C ASP A 46 4.28 -11.11 -17.81
N THR A 47 4.11 -10.89 -19.11
CA THR A 47 3.26 -9.83 -19.67
C THR A 47 1.80 -9.96 -19.25
N GLU A 48 1.30 -11.18 -19.00
CA GLU A 48 -0.09 -11.39 -18.59
C GLU A 48 -0.33 -10.83 -17.18
N THR A 49 0.53 -11.20 -16.23
CA THR A 49 0.43 -10.68 -14.85
C THR A 49 0.66 -9.17 -14.82
N LEU A 50 1.62 -8.65 -15.57
CA LEU A 50 1.89 -7.20 -15.64
C LEU A 50 0.71 -6.41 -16.21
N ARG A 51 0.05 -6.93 -17.25
CA ARG A 51 -1.18 -6.33 -17.81
C ARG A 51 -2.28 -6.28 -16.75
N ASN A 52 -2.52 -7.37 -16.03
CA ASN A 52 -3.54 -7.44 -14.99
C ASN A 52 -3.28 -6.41 -13.86
N VAL A 53 -2.02 -6.21 -13.48
CA VAL A 53 -1.61 -5.18 -12.50
C VAL A 53 -1.89 -3.77 -13.03
N ALA A 54 -1.58 -3.51 -14.30
CA ALA A 54 -1.84 -2.22 -14.94
C ALA A 54 -3.35 -1.90 -15.00
N GLU A 55 -4.17 -2.85 -15.44
CA GLU A 55 -5.64 -2.69 -15.51
C GLU A 55 -6.24 -2.43 -14.12
N THR A 56 -5.82 -3.20 -13.11
CA THR A 56 -6.29 -3.03 -11.73
C THR A 56 -5.91 -1.65 -11.19
N SER A 57 -4.69 -1.17 -11.48
CA SER A 57 -4.19 0.13 -11.03
C SER A 57 -4.95 1.33 -11.64
N MET A 58 -5.57 1.13 -12.80
CA MET A 58 -6.37 2.13 -13.50
C MET A 58 -7.85 2.12 -13.11
N THR A 59 -8.32 1.08 -12.42
CA THR A 59 -9.73 0.97 -11.98
C THR A 59 -10.09 2.07 -10.98
N GLY A 60 -11.26 2.69 -11.15
CA GLY A 60 -11.75 3.79 -10.32
C GLY A 60 -11.10 5.15 -10.63
N LYS A 61 -10.39 5.28 -11.75
CA LYS A 61 -9.71 6.52 -12.19
C LYS A 61 -10.15 6.89 -13.61
N GLY A 62 -9.83 8.12 -14.04
CA GLY A 62 -10.18 8.60 -15.39
C GLY A 62 -9.58 7.76 -16.53
N ALA A 63 -8.46 7.08 -16.28
CA ALA A 63 -7.83 6.15 -17.23
C ALA A 63 -8.58 4.83 -17.40
N GLU A 64 -9.61 4.54 -16.59
CA GLU A 64 -10.37 3.29 -16.65
C GLU A 64 -11.06 3.07 -18.00
N LEU A 65 -11.49 4.15 -18.67
CA LEU A 65 -12.19 4.09 -19.96
C LEU A 65 -11.32 3.49 -21.08
N ASP A 66 -10.01 3.70 -21.02
CA ASP A 66 -9.04 3.28 -22.02
C ASP A 66 -8.07 2.21 -21.45
N LYS A 67 -8.42 1.58 -20.33
CA LYS A 67 -7.48 0.74 -19.56
C LYS A 67 -6.92 -0.45 -20.36
N GLU A 68 -7.70 -1.04 -21.26
CA GLU A 68 -7.24 -2.17 -22.08
C GLU A 68 -6.11 -1.71 -23.01
N THR A 69 -6.34 -0.63 -23.77
CA THR A 69 -5.35 -0.02 -24.68
C THR A 69 -4.11 0.46 -23.92
N LEU A 70 -4.29 1.03 -22.73
CA LEU A 70 -3.18 1.53 -21.92
C LEU A 70 -2.36 0.39 -21.28
N ALA A 71 -3.00 -0.73 -20.92
CA ALA A 71 -2.32 -1.90 -20.38
C ALA A 71 -1.52 -2.65 -21.45
N ASP A 72 -1.93 -2.57 -22.73
CA ASP A 72 -1.16 -3.08 -23.89
C ASP A 72 0.18 -2.34 -24.12
N LEU A 73 0.37 -1.17 -23.53
CA LEU A 73 1.62 -0.39 -23.65
C LEU A 73 2.69 -0.79 -22.61
N VAL A 74 2.33 -1.67 -21.68
CA VAL A 74 3.19 -2.15 -20.59
C VAL A 74 4.00 -3.36 -21.02
#